data_AF-A0A2P6S8U7-F1
#
_entry.id   AF-A0A2P6S8U7-F1
#
_cell.length_a   1.000
_cell.length_b   1.000
_cell.length_c   1.000
_cell.angle_alpha   90.00
_cell.angle_beta   90.00
_cell.angle_gamma   90.00
#
_symmetry.space_group_name_H-M   'P 1'
#
loop_
_entity.id
_entity.type
_entity.pdbx_description
1 polymer ?
#
loop_
_entity_poly.entity_id
_entity_poly.type
_entity_poly.pdbx_seq_one_letter_code
_entity_poly.pdbx_strand_id
1 'polypeptide(L)'
;MLPKSLSRLDIANFPSLRCLSRKALQSLTSLEYLEIADCQKLASIPEKYLPFSLAKLHIYACPKLKDRYTCNTTYWSKIAHIPCIHIGDEYLSPLKTHS
;
A
#
# COMPACT_ATOMS: atom_id res chain seq x y z
N MET A 1 -0.02 -10.84 18.04
CA MET A 1 -0.71 -10.74 16.73
C MET A 1 -1.48 -9.43 16.69
N LEU A 2 -1.62 -8.79 15.53
CA LEU A 2 -2.40 -7.56 15.40
C LEU A 2 -3.91 -7.85 15.59
N PRO A 3 -4.70 -6.92 16.16
CA PRO A 3 -6.13 -7.10 16.34
C PRO A 3 -6.88 -7.08 15.01
N LYS A 4 -7.86 -7.97 14.82
CA LYS A 4 -8.68 -8.03 13.59
C LYS A 4 -9.61 -6.82 13.42
N SER A 5 -9.90 -6.12 14.51
CA SER A 5 -10.68 -4.88 14.55
C SER A 5 -9.87 -3.65 14.17
N LEU A 6 -8.59 -3.79 13.84
CA LEU A 6 -7.75 -2.67 13.43
C LEU A 6 -8.29 -2.04 12.14
N SER A 7 -8.71 -0.78 12.21
CA SER A 7 -9.16 0.01 11.06
C SER A 7 -8.04 0.78 10.37
N ARG A 8 -6.95 1.05 11.09
CA ARG A 8 -5.78 1.79 10.59
C ARG A 8 -4.47 1.07 10.93
N LEU A 9 -3.62 0.88 9.93
CA LEU A 9 -2.28 0.34 10.09
C LEU A 9 -1.27 1.30 9.43
N ASP A 10 -0.36 1.82 10.25
CA ASP A 10 0.75 2.66 9.79
C ASP A 10 2.06 1.87 9.92
N ILE A 11 2.84 1.80 8.84
CA ILE A 11 4.14 1.13 8.76
C ILE A 11 5.18 2.17 8.37
N ALA A 12 5.84 2.76 9.37
CA ALA A 12 6.76 3.88 9.16
C ALA A 12 8.19 3.57 9.64
N ASN A 13 9.19 4.12 8.96
CA ASN A 13 10.60 4.15 9.39
C ASN A 13 11.23 2.76 9.60
N PHE A 14 10.96 1.81 8.69
CA PHE A 14 11.59 0.50 8.70
C PHE A 14 12.59 0.34 7.53
N PRO A 15 13.84 0.82 7.65
CA PRO A 15 14.81 0.84 6.55
C PRO A 15 15.27 -0.56 6.11
N SER A 16 15.04 -1.58 6.94
CA SER A 16 15.39 -2.98 6.65
C SER A 16 14.20 -3.86 6.26
N LEU A 17 12.97 -3.33 6.29
CA LEU A 17 11.77 -4.08 5.93
C LEU A 17 11.77 -4.38 4.43
N ARG A 18 11.64 -5.66 4.07
CA ARG A 18 11.67 -6.12 2.67
C ARG A 18 10.32 -6.63 2.17
N CYS A 19 9.49 -7.15 3.07
CA CYS A 19 8.20 -7.72 2.75
C CYS A 19 7.22 -7.56 3.93
N LEU A 20 5.93 -7.50 3.59
CA LEU A 20 4.85 -7.58 4.57
C LEU A 20 4.33 -9.02 4.67
N SER A 21 3.88 -9.41 5.86
CA SER A 21 3.31 -10.73 6.07
C SER A 21 1.94 -10.86 5.41
N ARG A 22 1.82 -11.79 4.46
CA ARG A 22 0.54 -12.16 3.81
C ARG A 22 -0.53 -12.55 4.82
N LYS A 23 -0.16 -13.43 5.77
CA LYS A 23 -1.06 -13.96 6.79
C LYS A 23 -1.55 -12.87 7.73
N ALA A 24 -0.67 -11.91 8.07
CA ALA A 24 -1.06 -10.79 8.92
C ALA A 24 -2.08 -9.90 8.22
N LEU A 25 -1.78 -9.42 7.00
CA LEU A 25 -2.67 -8.52 6.26
C LEU A 25 -4.03 -9.16 5.95
N GLN A 26 -4.05 -10.42 5.55
CA GLN A 26 -5.31 -11.15 5.30
C GLN A 26 -6.18 -11.27 6.56
N SER A 27 -5.57 -11.28 7.75
CA SER A 27 -6.30 -11.36 9.01
C SER A 27 -6.93 -10.04 9.47
N LEU A 28 -6.51 -8.91 8.90
CA LEU A 28 -7.00 -7.57 9.24
C LEU A 28 -8.29 -7.25 8.48
N THR A 29 -9.34 -8.01 8.73
CA THR A 29 -10.61 -7.94 7.97
C THR A 29 -11.34 -6.60 8.07
N SER A 30 -11.01 -5.77 9.06
CA SER A 30 -11.63 -4.45 9.28
C SER A 30 -10.74 -3.28 8.87
N LEU A 31 -9.61 -3.55 8.21
CA LEU A 31 -8.62 -2.51 7.89
C LEU A 31 -9.11 -1.62 6.75
N GLU A 32 -9.29 -0.34 7.04
CA GLU A 32 -9.75 0.66 6.08
C GLU A 32 -8.61 1.55 5.57
N TYR A 33 -7.56 1.72 6.36
CA TYR A 33 -6.43 2.59 6.06
C TYR A 33 -5.09 1.88 6.24
N LEU A 34 -4.29 1.84 5.19
CA LEU A 34 -2.91 1.36 5.21
C LEU A 34 -1.97 2.49 4.76
N GLU A 35 -1.05 2.87 5.63
CA GLU A 35 0.04 3.78 5.30
C GLU A 35 1.39 3.07 5.43
N ILE A 36 2.26 3.33 4.45
CA ILE A 36 3.62 2.83 4.40
C ILE A 36 4.53 4.02 4.15
N ALA A 37 5.35 4.38 5.13
CA ALA A 37 6.22 5.54 5.09
C ALA A 37 7.68 5.15 5.35
N ASP A 38 8.62 5.77 4.62
CA ASP A 38 10.06 5.64 4.86
C ASP A 38 10.57 4.18 5.02
N CYS A 39 10.12 3.30 4.11
CA CYS A 39 10.51 1.89 4.06
C CYS A 39 11.39 1.62 2.83
N GLN A 40 12.65 2.05 2.89
CA GLN A 40 13.57 2.10 1.75
C GLN A 40 13.81 0.76 1.02
N LYS A 41 13.73 -0.38 1.74
CA LYS A 41 13.98 -1.71 1.17
C LYS A 41 12.71 -2.47 0.81
N LEU A 42 11.52 -1.95 1.10
CA LEU A 42 10.26 -2.62 0.82
C LEU A 42 9.97 -2.47 -0.67
N ALA A 43 9.99 -3.58 -1.40
CA ALA A 43 9.84 -3.57 -2.86
C ALA A 43 8.44 -4.01 -3.32
N SER A 44 7.64 -4.59 -2.44
CA SER A 44 6.29 -5.05 -2.77
C SER A 44 5.40 -5.19 -1.54
N ILE A 45 4.09 -4.94 -1.70
CA ILE A 45 3.06 -5.39 -0.76
C ILE A 45 2.35 -6.63 -1.33
N PRO A 46 1.74 -7.47 -0.50
CA PRO A 46 1.01 -8.65 -0.98
C PRO A 46 -0.38 -8.26 -1.48
N GLU A 47 -0.47 -7.71 -2.70
CA GLU A 47 -1.69 -7.04 -3.23
C GLU A 47 -2.93 -7.93 -3.18
N LYS A 48 -2.76 -9.22 -3.52
CA LYS A 48 -3.85 -10.21 -3.52
C LYS A 48 -4.41 -10.55 -2.13
N TYR A 49 -3.74 -10.09 -1.08
CA TYR A 49 -4.07 -10.40 0.32
C TYR A 49 -4.41 -9.14 1.12
N LEU A 50 -4.58 -8.00 0.43
CA LEU A 50 -5.14 -6.82 1.05
C LEU A 50 -6.62 -7.09 1.38
N PRO A 51 -7.10 -6.65 2.54
CA PRO A 51 -8.48 -6.86 2.94
C PRO A 51 -9.42 -6.01 2.06
N PHE A 52 -10.60 -6.56 1.75
CA PHE A 52 -11.61 -5.88 0.93
C PHE A 52 -12.15 -4.58 1.56
N SER A 53 -12.02 -4.43 2.89
CA SER A 53 -12.36 -3.20 3.61
C SER A 53 -11.40 -2.04 3.35
N LEU A 54 -10.24 -2.30 2.73
CA LEU A 54 -9.22 -1.29 2.52
C LEU A 54 -9.71 -0.21 1.56
N ALA A 55 -9.97 0.98 2.11
CA ALA A 55 -10.45 2.14 1.37
C ALA A 55 -9.32 3.08 0.97
N LYS A 56 -8.21 3.09 1.72
CA LYS A 56 -7.11 4.06 1.59
C LYS A 56 -5.76 3.37 1.65
N LEU A 57 -4.93 3.58 0.62
CA LEU A 57 -3.54 3.14 0.55
C LEU A 57 -2.61 4.32 0.33
N HIS A 58 -1.75 4.60 1.30
CA HIS A 58 -0.80 5.69 1.24
C HIS A 58 0.63 5.13 1.28
N ILE A 59 1.49 5.56 0.35
CA ILE A 59 2.88 5.13 0.23
C ILE A 59 3.76 6.38 0.14
N TYR A 60 4.50 6.71 1.19
CA TYR A 60 5.36 7.90 1.27
C TYR A 60 6.83 7.53 1.44
N ALA A 61 7.73 8.27 0.80
CA ALA A 61 9.18 8.07 0.91
C ALA A 61 9.63 6.58 0.75
N CYS A 62 8.93 5.78 -0.07
CA CYS A 62 9.25 4.37 -0.33
C CYS A 62 9.62 4.18 -1.80
N PRO A 63 10.86 4.48 -2.23
CA PRO A 63 11.23 4.57 -3.64
C PRO A 63 10.94 3.29 -4.42
N LYS A 64 11.26 2.12 -3.86
CA LYS A 64 11.01 0.83 -4.53
C LYS A 64 9.53 0.51 -4.73
N LEU A 65 8.67 0.89 -3.77
CA LEU A 65 7.22 0.75 -3.93
C LEU A 65 6.68 1.77 -4.94
N LYS A 66 7.15 3.02 -4.87
CA LYS A 66 6.78 4.08 -5.80
C LYS A 66 7.06 3.63 -7.23
N ASP A 67 8.30 3.27 -7.54
CA ASP A 67 8.71 2.83 -8.88
C ASP A 67 7.87 1.65 -9.38
N ARG A 68 7.58 0.68 -8.50
CA ARG A 68 6.81 -0.51 -8.85
C ARG A 68 5.38 -0.20 -9.26
N TYR A 69 4.74 0.77 -8.62
CA TYR A 69 3.35 1.13 -8.91
C TYR A 69 3.21 2.22 -9.97
N THR A 70 4.20 3.10 -10.14
CA THR A 70 4.16 4.17 -11.15
C THR A 70 4.71 3.75 -12.51
N CYS A 71 5.69 2.85 -12.57
CA CYS A 71 6.33 2.45 -13.82
C CYS A 71 5.76 1.18 -14.45
N ASN A 72 4.88 0.46 -13.74
CA ASN A 72 4.35 -0.82 -14.19
C ASN A 72 2.83 -0.89 -14.06
N THR A 73 2.15 -0.78 -15.20
CA THR A 73 0.68 -0.82 -15.31
C THR A 73 0.08 -2.12 -14.77
N THR A 74 0.80 -3.24 -14.83
CA THR A 74 0.33 -4.53 -14.31
C THR A 74 0.26 -4.55 -12.79
N TYR A 75 1.20 -3.90 -12.10
CA TYR A 75 1.15 -3.79 -10.65
C TYR A 75 0.15 -2.73 -10.19
N TRP A 76 0.03 -1.62 -10.92
CA TRP A 76 -1.02 -0.63 -10.68
C TRP A 76 -2.42 -1.26 -10.68
N SER A 77 -2.76 -2.05 -11.70
CA SER A 77 -4.07 -2.71 -11.80
C SER A 77 -4.40 -3.63 -10.62
N LYS A 78 -3.40 -4.12 -9.87
CA LYS A 78 -3.62 -4.95 -8.68
C LYS A 78 -4.11 -4.15 -7.48
N ILE A 79 -3.83 -2.86 -7.43
CA ILE A 79 -4.25 -1.97 -6.33
C ILE A 79 -5.30 -0.94 -6.77
N ALA A 80 -5.52 -0.77 -8.07
CA ALA A 80 -6.46 0.21 -8.64
C ALA A 80 -7.94 0.03 -8.21
N HIS A 81 -8.29 -1.10 -7.60
CA HIS A 81 -9.61 -1.31 -7.00
C HIS A 81 -9.79 -0.57 -5.67
N ILE A 82 -8.71 -0.09 -5.04
CA ILE A 82 -8.73 0.68 -3.80
C ILE A 82 -9.22 2.09 -4.11
N PRO A 83 -10.27 2.60 -3.44
CA PRO A 83 -10.87 3.90 -3.76
C PRO A 83 -9.92 5.09 -3.72
N CYS A 84 -8.95 5.09 -2.81
CA CYS A 84 -8.06 6.23 -2.60
C CYS A 84 -6.61 5.74 -2.46
N ILE A 85 -5.76 6.12 -3.41
CA ILE A 85 -4.35 5.70 -3.47
C ILE A 85 -3.46 6.94 -3.59
N HIS A 86 -2.50 7.09 -2.68
CA HIS A 86 -1.47 8.13 -2.73
C HIS A 86 -0.09 7.48 -2.74
N ILE A 87 0.76 7.83 -3.72
CA ILE A 87 2.11 7.26 -3.88
C ILE A 87 3.13 8.37 -4.14
N GLY A 88 4.10 8.52 -3.23
CA GLY A 88 5.08 9.60 -3.22
C GLY A 88 4.57 10.86 -2.50
N ASP A 89 5.28 11.97 -2.68
CA ASP A 89 4.90 13.29 -2.15
C ASP A 89 3.92 14.05 -3.08
N GLU A 90 3.49 13.40 -4.18
CA GLU A 90 2.54 13.96 -5.13
C GLU A 90 1.17 13.30 -4.98
N TYR A 91 0.14 14.14 -4.90
CA TYR A 91 -1.25 13.73 -5.02
C TYR A 91 -1.49 13.14 -6.43
N LEU A 92 -1.83 11.85 -6.53
CA LEU A 92 -2.33 11.26 -7.77
C LEU A 92 -3.85 11.16 -7.66
N SER A 93 -4.57 12.17 -8.16
CA SER A 93 -6.02 12.07 -8.31
C SER A 93 -6.36 10.91 -9.27
N PRO A 94 -7.52 10.23 -9.12
CA PRO A 94 -7.93 9.08 -9.95
C PRO A 94 -8.01 9.33 -11.46
N LEU A 95 -7.90 10.59 -11.91
CA LEU A 95 -8.07 11.03 -13.30
C LEU A 95 -6.78 11.47 -13.99
N LYS A 96 -5.58 11.08 -13.53
CA LYS A 96 -4.39 11.22 -14.39
C LYS A 96 -4.47 10.19 -15.53
N THR A 97 -5.27 10.52 -16.55
CA THR A 97 -5.10 10.00 -17.90
C THR A 97 -3.68 10.35 -18.32
N HIS A 98 -2.82 9.35 -18.45
CA HIS A 98 -1.61 9.50 -19.24
C HIS A 98 -2.05 9.87 -20.66
N SER A 99 -1.78 11.12 -21.03
CA SER A 99 -1.76 11.55 -22.43
C SER A 99 -0.57 10.92 -23.14
#